data_AF-A0A5R9PCT9-F1
#
_entry.id   AF-A0A5R9PCT9-F1
#
_cell.length_a   1.000
_cell.length_b   1.000
_cell.length_c   1.000
_cell.angle_alpha   90.00
_cell.angle_beta   90.00
_cell.angle_gamma   90.00
#
_symmetry.space_group_name_H-M   'P 1'
#
loop_
_entity.id
_entity.type
_entity.pdbx_description
1 polymer ?
#
loop_
_entity_poly.entity_id
_entity_poly.type
_entity_poly.pdbx_seq_one_letter_code
_entity_poly.pdbx_strand_id
1 'polypeptide(L)'
;MTDPVIVKVTPPTDQRRTFQMSDGSIVVRDGGTVAWRNNNPGNLKFEYKGDADQTHNVARSKEQALASAQRRYDGVVDLDQWGNAIFATPQQGRAAKIKLLTNNGDLTVKELLPKYSTADYSGNTNHAAQEQAIYAVGDARGVNLRGKRISQMTPTEIAALADGIGKFEGMRVGTESVVRAPSAQATAVAKPALSQEGTGQSPGIQLTAAYAMGVKYDDVKYAINVPGHRLFHPGVSGKDLSQGYIDCSGWVSHLQNATMFEINEKSGREVFSKADRLYPNMMGSGAIVKLGFDRSKILLNDAQVRAGTDLKEGMVIGVDSGRTRHEHWKGIDHIVMVVRDPQSGVLLASQSSGSKGVHSMPLAEYLRGVPASYTLVASDPLAKARGLLQGKVESREQAPANPAPNGRAQQAAPGNGSARDGLLERNDSGPAVVELQKRLNALGYGGKDGYQLRGTGNFGANTESAVREFQRAHGLAVDGIAGPKTLAALERSVAHPLLCERAHPNNGLYQAIASRLPAGTRREVIANVVVQATVNGITDASKLRDIVQLDNGAVLVRGTTIGAATRVDLDAPTPGFQAMSEHLSRESAQRQQQAAEQEQRRQQQPVLQPAGQ
;
A
#
# COMPACT_ATOMS: atom_id res chain seq x y z
N MET A 1 -2.66 11.54 0.61
CA MET A 1 -1.80 11.42 -0.59
C MET A 1 -2.61 11.89 -1.79
N THR A 2 -2.00 12.65 -2.70
CA THR A 2 -2.63 13.22 -3.91
C THR A 2 -2.75 12.19 -5.03
N ASP A 3 -3.80 12.28 -5.84
CA ASP A 3 -4.05 11.39 -6.99
C ASP A 3 -2.91 11.46 -8.04
N PRO A 4 -2.58 10.36 -8.74
CA PRO A 4 -1.50 10.32 -9.72
C PRO A 4 -1.79 11.19 -10.96
N VAL A 5 -0.77 11.90 -11.47
CA VAL A 5 -0.88 12.86 -12.60
C VAL A 5 -0.11 12.38 -13.84
N ILE A 6 -0.48 12.81 -15.04
CA ILE A 6 0.25 12.48 -16.27
C ILE A 6 1.62 13.17 -16.25
N VAL A 7 2.69 12.43 -16.50
CA VAL A 7 4.07 12.96 -16.56
C VAL A 7 4.71 12.83 -17.95
N LYS A 8 4.19 11.93 -18.79
CA LYS A 8 4.71 11.74 -20.15
C LYS A 8 3.62 11.27 -21.11
N VAL A 9 3.68 11.75 -22.34
CA VAL A 9 2.80 11.35 -23.44
C VAL A 9 3.61 10.57 -24.46
N THR A 10 3.10 9.43 -24.92
CA THR A 10 3.71 8.65 -26.01
C THR A 10 3.11 9.08 -27.36
N PRO A 11 3.88 9.15 -28.46
CA PRO A 11 3.42 9.77 -29.71
C PRO A 11 2.15 9.13 -30.31
N PRO A 12 1.26 9.91 -30.98
CA PRO A 12 -0.08 9.46 -31.34
C PRO A 12 -0.23 8.33 -32.37
N THR A 13 -1.40 7.69 -32.29
CA THR A 13 -2.29 7.55 -33.48
C THR A 13 -3.58 8.34 -33.21
N ASP A 14 -4.33 8.68 -34.25
CA ASP A 14 -5.40 9.70 -34.18
C ASP A 14 -6.52 9.39 -33.17
N GLN A 15 -6.75 8.12 -32.86
CA GLN A 15 -7.84 7.69 -31.98
C GLN A 15 -7.39 7.21 -30.60
N ARG A 16 -6.09 6.96 -30.39
CA ARG A 16 -5.54 6.42 -29.13
C ARG A 16 -4.41 7.28 -28.57
N ARG A 17 -4.44 7.51 -27.26
CA ARG A 17 -3.39 8.20 -26.50
C ARG A 17 -2.90 7.34 -25.37
N THR A 18 -1.60 7.33 -25.14
CA THR A 18 -0.98 6.58 -24.06
C THR A 18 -0.17 7.52 -23.18
N PHE A 19 -0.52 7.54 -21.90
CA PHE A 19 0.04 8.39 -20.87
C PHE A 19 0.83 7.55 -19.88
N GLN A 20 1.96 8.06 -19.44
CA GLN A 20 2.62 7.57 -18.24
C GLN A 20 2.21 8.47 -17.07
N MET A 21 1.70 7.87 -16.01
CA MET A 21 1.28 8.54 -14.78
C MET A 21 2.44 8.58 -13.78
N SER A 22 2.36 9.49 -12.81
CA SER A 22 3.38 9.69 -11.78
C SER A 22 3.55 8.51 -10.83
N ASP A 23 2.57 7.60 -10.74
CA ASP A 23 2.67 6.33 -9.99
C ASP A 23 3.28 5.19 -10.81
N GLY A 24 3.78 5.48 -12.02
CA GLY A 24 4.37 4.49 -12.93
C GLY A 24 3.35 3.67 -13.71
N SER A 25 2.04 3.88 -13.52
CA SER A 25 1.02 3.27 -14.36
C SER A 25 0.98 3.91 -15.75
N ILE A 26 0.58 3.13 -16.75
CA ILE A 26 0.35 3.58 -18.11
C ILE A 26 -1.16 3.69 -18.34
N VAL A 27 -1.67 4.88 -18.58
CA VAL A 27 -3.07 5.11 -18.89
C VAL A 27 -3.23 5.22 -20.40
N VAL A 28 -3.96 4.30 -21.01
CA VAL A 28 -4.33 4.34 -22.42
C VAL A 28 -5.76 4.86 -22.53
N ARG A 29 -5.93 5.96 -23.27
CA ARG A 29 -7.23 6.52 -23.63
C ARG A 29 -7.51 6.29 -25.11
N ASP A 30 -8.61 5.61 -25.40
CA ASP A 30 -8.96 5.21 -26.75
C ASP A 30 -10.39 5.62 -27.11
N GLY A 31 -10.57 6.08 -28.35
CA GLY A 31 -11.82 6.72 -28.79
C GLY A 31 -12.08 8.04 -28.04
N GLY A 32 -13.34 8.50 -28.06
CA GLY A 32 -13.69 9.82 -27.55
C GLY A 32 -13.13 10.96 -28.41
N THR A 33 -13.14 12.19 -27.91
CA THR A 33 -12.53 13.34 -28.60
C THR A 33 -11.08 13.58 -28.21
N VAL A 34 -10.33 14.26 -29.08
CA VAL A 34 -8.95 14.70 -28.79
C VAL A 34 -8.90 15.54 -27.52
N ALA A 35 -9.87 16.44 -27.33
CA ALA A 35 -10.02 17.27 -26.14
C ALA A 35 -10.15 16.43 -24.85
N TRP A 36 -10.95 15.35 -24.87
CA TRP A 36 -11.04 14.43 -23.73
C TRP A 36 -9.72 13.71 -23.49
N ARG A 37 -9.15 13.10 -24.53
CA ARG A 37 -7.91 12.32 -24.39
C ARG A 37 -6.79 13.17 -23.80
N ASN A 38 -6.66 14.42 -24.25
CA ASN A 38 -5.60 15.33 -23.84
C ASN A 38 -5.84 16.05 -22.50
N ASN A 39 -6.93 15.77 -21.77
CA ASN A 39 -7.40 16.62 -20.66
C ASN A 39 -7.50 18.10 -21.06
N ASN A 40 -7.85 18.41 -22.32
CA ASN A 40 -7.85 19.78 -22.85
C ASN A 40 -9.26 20.19 -23.29
N PRO A 41 -10.16 20.48 -22.34
CA PRO A 41 -11.52 20.91 -22.64
C PRO A 41 -11.60 22.27 -23.31
N GLY A 42 -10.52 23.06 -23.36
CA GLY A 42 -10.54 24.36 -24.05
C GLY A 42 -10.11 24.31 -25.52
N ASN A 43 -9.80 23.11 -26.04
CA ASN A 43 -9.16 22.89 -27.34
C ASN A 43 -7.97 23.83 -27.60
N LEU A 44 -7.18 24.09 -26.56
CA LEU A 44 -6.04 25.02 -26.63
C LEU A 44 -4.97 24.47 -27.58
N LYS A 45 -4.66 25.22 -28.65
CA LYS A 45 -3.70 24.84 -29.69
C LYS A 45 -2.51 25.82 -29.76
N PHE A 46 -1.33 25.26 -29.96
CA PHE A 46 -0.05 25.97 -30.06
C PHE A 46 0.73 25.42 -31.25
N GLU A 47 0.59 26.10 -32.39
CA GLU A 47 1.16 25.69 -33.68
C GLU A 47 2.70 25.70 -33.66
N TYR A 48 3.31 24.78 -34.39
CA TYR A 48 4.76 24.68 -34.53
C TYR A 48 5.18 24.17 -35.91
N LYS A 49 6.44 24.41 -36.25
CA LYS A 49 7.01 24.00 -37.52
C LYS A 49 6.93 22.48 -37.69
N GLY A 50 6.23 22.03 -38.72
CA GLY A 50 6.07 20.61 -39.04
C GLY A 50 4.97 19.91 -38.25
N ASP A 51 4.08 20.65 -37.58
CA ASP A 51 2.84 20.05 -37.11
C ASP A 51 1.95 19.61 -38.30
N ALA A 52 0.99 18.72 -38.02
CA ALA A 52 0.17 18.08 -39.05
C ALA A 52 -0.85 19.03 -39.71
N ASP A 53 -1.01 20.24 -39.19
CA ASP A 53 -1.83 21.28 -39.81
C ASP A 53 -0.99 22.12 -40.78
N GLN A 54 -1.13 21.81 -42.08
CA GLN A 54 -0.35 22.47 -43.13
C GLN A 54 -0.91 23.84 -43.53
N THR A 55 -1.97 24.33 -42.87
CA THR A 55 -2.65 25.59 -43.24
C THR A 55 -1.89 26.84 -42.79
N HIS A 56 -0.88 26.69 -41.95
CA HIS A 56 -0.07 27.79 -41.43
C HIS A 56 1.43 27.53 -41.61
N ASN A 57 2.22 28.58 -41.84
CA ASN A 57 3.68 28.48 -41.97
C ASN A 57 4.37 29.09 -40.74
N VAL A 58 4.64 28.25 -39.75
CA VAL A 58 5.20 28.66 -38.46
C VAL A 58 6.67 28.26 -38.38
N ALA A 59 7.55 29.21 -38.03
CA ALA A 59 8.99 28.97 -37.96
C ALA A 59 9.48 28.38 -36.63
N ARG A 60 8.73 28.59 -35.53
CA ARG A 60 9.11 28.13 -34.18
C ARG A 60 9.01 26.61 -34.05
N SER A 61 9.92 26.01 -33.30
CA SER A 61 9.95 24.55 -33.06
C SER A 61 8.85 24.09 -32.09
N LYS A 62 8.60 22.77 -32.01
CA LYS A 62 7.65 22.19 -31.06
C LYS A 62 8.03 22.52 -29.62
N GLU A 63 9.31 22.48 -29.29
CA GLU A 63 9.83 22.77 -27.95
C GLU A 63 9.57 24.23 -27.57
N GLN A 64 9.75 25.15 -28.52
CA GLN A 64 9.47 26.57 -28.33
C GLN A 64 7.96 26.83 -28.14
N ALA A 65 7.12 26.14 -28.91
CA ALA A 65 5.67 26.21 -28.77
C ALA A 65 5.20 25.63 -27.42
N LEU A 66 5.72 24.47 -27.01
CA LEU A 66 5.43 23.83 -25.73
C LEU A 66 5.87 24.72 -24.55
N ALA A 67 7.07 25.29 -24.60
CA ALA A 67 7.55 26.22 -23.58
C ALA A 67 6.65 27.47 -23.48
N SER A 68 6.12 27.94 -24.61
CA SER A 68 5.13 29.02 -24.62
C SER A 68 3.82 28.61 -23.95
N ALA A 69 3.33 27.40 -24.24
CA ALA A 69 2.12 26.86 -23.63
C ALA A 69 2.26 26.72 -22.10
N GLN A 70 3.38 26.14 -21.64
CA GLN A 70 3.68 25.93 -20.22
C GLN A 70 3.83 27.24 -19.44
N ARG A 71 4.37 28.30 -20.07
CA ARG A 71 4.38 29.63 -19.45
C ARG A 71 2.99 30.23 -19.29
N ARG A 72 2.07 29.93 -20.21
CA ARG A 72 0.73 30.53 -20.24
C ARG A 72 -0.27 29.78 -19.38
N TYR A 73 -0.14 28.45 -19.26
CA TYR A 73 -1.08 27.58 -18.58
C TYR A 73 -0.38 26.51 -17.72
N ASP A 74 -0.76 26.44 -16.45
CA ASP A 74 -0.19 25.48 -15.50
C ASP A 74 -0.66 24.06 -15.83
N GLY A 75 0.26 23.11 -15.69
CA GLY A 75 -0.03 21.69 -15.90
C GLY A 75 -0.01 21.21 -17.35
N VAL A 76 0.45 22.02 -18.31
CA VAL A 76 0.70 21.54 -19.67
C VAL A 76 1.93 20.62 -19.68
N VAL A 77 1.75 19.38 -20.14
CA VAL A 77 2.80 18.36 -20.17
C VAL A 77 3.39 18.13 -21.55
N ASP A 78 2.61 18.28 -22.62
CA ASP A 78 3.07 18.16 -24.01
C ASP A 78 2.08 18.84 -24.98
N LEU A 79 2.46 18.93 -26.25
CA LEU A 79 1.59 19.24 -27.39
C LEU A 79 1.44 18.01 -28.29
N ASP A 80 0.25 17.78 -28.83
CA ASP A 80 0.07 16.72 -29.81
C ASP A 80 0.55 17.09 -31.22
N GLN A 81 0.39 16.17 -32.16
CA GLN A 81 0.84 16.33 -33.54
C GLN A 81 0.11 17.44 -34.31
N TRP A 82 -1.03 17.93 -33.82
CA TRP A 82 -1.71 19.11 -34.36
C TRP A 82 -1.49 20.35 -33.49
N GLY A 83 -0.59 20.29 -32.50
CA GLY A 83 -0.32 21.39 -31.59
C GLY A 83 -1.30 21.53 -30.43
N ASN A 84 -2.26 20.62 -30.22
CA ASN A 84 -3.18 20.74 -29.09
C ASN A 84 -2.45 20.45 -27.77
N ALA A 85 -2.66 21.29 -26.76
CA ALA A 85 -2.10 21.10 -25.45
C ALA A 85 -2.63 19.84 -24.75
N ILE A 86 -1.78 19.22 -23.95
CA ILE A 86 -2.09 18.06 -23.12
C ILE A 86 -1.83 18.44 -21.66
N PHE A 87 -2.80 18.21 -20.78
CA PHE A 87 -2.72 18.60 -19.37
C PHE A 87 -2.50 17.40 -18.44
N ALA A 88 -1.71 17.61 -17.38
CA ALA A 88 -1.32 16.57 -16.42
C ALA A 88 -2.54 15.96 -15.71
N THR A 89 -3.55 16.79 -15.44
CA THR A 89 -4.83 16.36 -14.86
C THR A 89 -6.02 17.04 -15.55
N PRO A 90 -7.22 16.42 -15.52
CA PRO A 90 -8.45 17.05 -15.97
C PRO A 90 -8.71 18.41 -15.28
N GLN A 91 -8.36 18.52 -14.00
CA GLN A 91 -8.56 19.73 -13.20
C GLN A 91 -7.71 20.89 -13.72
N GLN A 92 -6.46 20.62 -14.12
CA GLN A 92 -5.57 21.63 -14.69
C GLN A 92 -6.03 22.08 -16.08
N GLY A 93 -6.46 21.16 -16.93
CA GLY A 93 -7.04 21.52 -18.22
C GLY A 93 -8.32 22.35 -18.11
N ARG A 94 -9.16 22.05 -17.11
CA ARG A 94 -10.33 22.84 -16.79
C ARG A 94 -9.95 24.24 -16.27
N ALA A 95 -8.94 24.34 -15.43
CA ALA A 95 -8.42 25.63 -14.96
C ALA A 95 -7.85 26.48 -16.11
N ALA A 96 -7.15 25.85 -17.06
CA ALA A 96 -6.63 26.52 -18.25
C ALA A 96 -7.75 27.02 -19.18
N LYS A 97 -8.82 26.23 -19.35
CA LYS A 97 -10.02 26.67 -20.06
C LYS A 97 -10.65 27.90 -19.39
N ILE A 98 -10.83 27.86 -18.07
CA ILE A 98 -11.34 29.00 -17.31
C ILE A 98 -10.47 30.24 -17.56
N LYS A 99 -9.14 30.10 -17.49
CA LYS A 99 -8.19 31.19 -17.76
C LYS A 99 -8.27 31.72 -19.20
N LEU A 100 -8.52 30.85 -20.18
CA LEU A 100 -8.74 31.27 -21.57
C LEU A 100 -10.02 32.14 -21.69
N LEU A 101 -11.11 31.68 -21.09
CA LEU A 101 -12.41 32.38 -21.15
C LEU A 101 -12.32 33.77 -20.51
N THR A 102 -11.61 33.90 -19.39
CA THR A 102 -11.39 35.19 -18.72
C THR A 102 -10.45 36.10 -19.50
N ASN A 103 -9.55 35.55 -20.32
CA ASN A 103 -8.58 36.31 -21.11
C ASN A 103 -9.12 36.79 -22.46
N ASN A 104 -10.29 36.31 -22.91
CA ASN A 104 -10.93 36.72 -24.17
C ASN A 104 -11.64 38.10 -24.09
N GLY A 105 -11.32 38.87 -23.04
CA GLY A 105 -11.91 40.18 -22.77
C GLY A 105 -13.19 40.09 -21.95
N ASP A 106 -13.70 41.26 -21.55
CA ASP A 106 -14.89 41.36 -20.70
C ASP A 106 -16.19 41.24 -21.51
N LEU A 107 -16.46 40.03 -21.99
CA LEU A 107 -17.61 39.72 -22.84
C LEU A 107 -18.74 39.08 -22.04
N THR A 108 -19.98 39.25 -22.48
CA THR A 108 -21.08 38.39 -22.05
C THR A 108 -21.01 37.02 -22.73
N VAL A 109 -21.74 36.01 -22.22
CA VAL A 109 -21.80 34.67 -22.84
C VAL A 109 -22.21 34.76 -24.31
N LYS A 110 -23.21 35.59 -24.64
CA LYS A 110 -23.67 35.83 -26.00
C LYS A 110 -22.61 36.40 -26.93
N GLU A 111 -21.82 37.35 -26.42
CA GLU A 111 -20.74 38.00 -27.18
C GLU A 111 -19.49 37.12 -27.31
N LEU A 112 -19.26 36.24 -26.32
CA LEU A 112 -18.16 35.29 -26.29
C LEU A 112 -18.34 34.20 -27.37
N LEU A 113 -19.55 33.63 -27.49
CA LEU A 113 -19.78 32.43 -28.32
C LEU A 113 -19.39 32.60 -29.80
N PRO A 114 -19.69 33.70 -30.50
CA PRO A 114 -19.25 33.90 -31.88
C PRO A 114 -17.73 33.98 -32.05
N LYS A 115 -17.01 34.46 -31.02
CA LYS A 115 -15.54 34.54 -31.03
C LYS A 115 -14.88 33.22 -30.61
N TYR A 116 -15.58 32.46 -29.78
CA TYR A 116 -15.08 31.23 -29.17
C TYR A 116 -15.39 29.98 -30.01
N SER A 117 -16.59 29.92 -30.58
CA SER A 117 -17.11 28.82 -31.40
C SER A 117 -17.39 29.34 -32.80
N THR A 118 -16.33 29.59 -33.59
CA THR A 118 -16.44 30.02 -34.99
C THR A 118 -16.78 28.83 -35.90
N ALA A 119 -17.55 29.05 -36.97
CA ALA A 119 -17.84 28.00 -37.94
C ALA A 119 -16.54 27.55 -38.66
N ASP A 120 -16.28 26.24 -38.66
CA ASP A 120 -15.23 25.61 -39.44
C ASP A 120 -15.83 24.62 -40.46
N TYR A 121 -15.00 23.76 -41.05
CA TYR A 121 -15.39 22.77 -42.06
C TYR A 121 -16.43 21.73 -41.58
N SER A 122 -16.84 21.73 -40.30
CA SER A 122 -17.89 20.87 -39.75
C SER A 122 -19.31 21.47 -39.76
N GLY A 123 -19.48 22.72 -40.21
CA GLY A 123 -20.79 23.35 -40.47
C GLY A 123 -21.15 24.51 -39.53
N ASN A 124 -22.34 25.09 -39.75
CA ASN A 124 -22.79 26.32 -39.08
C ASN A 124 -23.01 26.13 -37.57
N THR A 125 -22.36 26.95 -36.77
CA THR A 125 -22.49 26.96 -35.29
C THR A 125 -23.80 27.62 -34.85
N ASN A 126 -24.62 26.90 -34.08
CA ASN A 126 -25.85 27.44 -33.50
C ASN A 126 -25.59 28.07 -32.12
N HIS A 127 -25.10 29.31 -32.11
CA HIS A 127 -24.75 30.03 -30.88
C HIS A 127 -25.93 30.22 -29.94
N ALA A 128 -27.16 30.36 -30.46
CA ALA A 128 -28.34 30.51 -29.62
C ALA A 128 -28.61 29.24 -28.80
N ALA A 129 -28.46 28.06 -29.39
CA ALA A 129 -28.61 26.80 -28.66
C ALA A 129 -27.49 26.59 -27.63
N GLN A 130 -26.25 26.95 -27.98
CA GLN A 130 -25.10 26.89 -27.07
C GLN A 130 -25.27 27.83 -25.87
N GLU A 131 -25.74 29.05 -26.11
CA GLU A 131 -26.03 30.05 -25.08
C GLU A 131 -27.06 29.52 -24.07
N GLN A 132 -28.18 28.97 -24.56
CA GLN A 132 -29.21 28.40 -23.68
C GLN A 132 -28.69 27.22 -22.86
N ALA A 133 -27.87 26.35 -23.45
CA ALA A 133 -27.28 25.23 -22.72
C ALA A 133 -26.37 25.69 -21.58
N ILE A 134 -25.61 26.77 -21.77
CA ILE A 134 -24.77 27.36 -20.71
C ILE A 134 -25.63 27.92 -19.59
N TYR A 135 -26.66 28.68 -19.92
CA TYR A 135 -27.53 29.27 -18.91
C TYR A 135 -28.26 28.21 -18.10
N ALA A 136 -28.72 27.13 -18.74
CA ALA A 136 -29.30 26.00 -18.02
C ALA A 136 -28.34 25.36 -17.01
N VAL A 137 -27.03 25.34 -17.29
CA VAL A 137 -26.01 24.85 -16.33
C VAL A 137 -25.83 25.83 -15.17
N GLY A 138 -25.83 27.13 -15.44
CA GLY A 138 -25.83 28.16 -14.41
C GLY A 138 -27.03 28.00 -13.47
N ASP A 139 -28.23 27.94 -14.05
CA ASP A 139 -29.49 27.82 -13.32
C ASP A 139 -29.52 26.56 -12.45
N ALA A 140 -29.08 25.42 -13.00
CA ALA A 140 -28.99 24.17 -12.26
C ALA A 140 -28.00 24.22 -11.07
N ARG A 141 -27.04 25.15 -11.11
CA ARG A 141 -26.10 25.40 -10.01
C ARG A 141 -26.51 26.56 -9.13
N GLY A 142 -27.70 27.13 -9.35
CA GLY A 142 -28.21 28.27 -8.59
C GLY A 142 -27.46 29.57 -8.87
N VAL A 143 -26.81 29.71 -10.02
CA VAL A 143 -26.06 30.92 -10.40
C VAL A 143 -26.57 31.50 -11.72
N ASN A 144 -26.76 32.83 -11.77
CA ASN A 144 -27.30 33.48 -12.97
C ASN A 144 -26.16 34.05 -13.84
N LEU A 145 -26.01 33.49 -15.04
CA LEU A 145 -24.99 33.89 -16.01
C LEU A 145 -25.52 34.88 -17.08
N ARG A 146 -26.83 35.11 -17.16
CA ARG A 146 -27.46 35.92 -18.22
C ARG A 146 -27.07 37.39 -18.09
N GLY A 147 -26.60 37.99 -19.18
CA GLY A 147 -26.22 39.40 -19.23
C GLY A 147 -24.98 39.78 -18.42
N LYS A 148 -24.39 38.86 -17.65
CA LYS A 148 -23.15 39.11 -16.92
C LYS A 148 -21.96 39.10 -17.87
N ARG A 149 -21.06 40.06 -17.68
CA ARG A 149 -19.75 40.02 -18.34
C ARG A 149 -18.79 39.14 -17.54
N ILE A 150 -17.87 38.46 -18.23
CA ILE A 150 -16.99 37.45 -17.63
C ILE A 150 -16.14 38.03 -16.48
N SER A 151 -15.70 39.29 -16.54
CA SER A 151 -14.92 39.90 -15.45
C SER A 151 -15.74 40.10 -14.17
N GLN A 152 -17.07 40.16 -14.28
CA GLN A 152 -18.00 40.37 -13.18
C GLN A 152 -18.51 39.07 -12.58
N MET A 153 -18.17 37.92 -13.19
CA MET A 153 -18.59 36.62 -12.72
C MET A 153 -17.73 36.18 -11.53
N THR A 154 -18.37 35.61 -10.52
CA THR A 154 -17.70 34.96 -9.39
C THR A 154 -16.98 33.68 -9.84
N PRO A 155 -16.02 33.14 -9.06
CA PRO A 155 -15.35 31.88 -9.41
C PRO A 155 -16.33 30.71 -9.65
N THR A 156 -17.42 30.65 -8.88
CA THR A 156 -18.49 29.64 -9.06
C THR A 156 -19.25 29.83 -10.37
N GLU A 157 -19.50 31.07 -10.77
CA GLU A 157 -20.16 31.42 -12.03
C GLU A 157 -19.25 31.16 -13.23
N ILE A 158 -17.97 31.50 -13.15
CA ILE A 158 -16.97 31.19 -14.17
C ILE A 158 -16.81 29.67 -14.32
N ALA A 159 -16.85 28.93 -13.22
CA ALA A 159 -16.87 27.47 -13.23
C ALA A 159 -18.13 26.90 -13.90
N ALA A 160 -19.31 27.48 -13.65
CA ALA A 160 -20.56 27.08 -14.31
C ALA A 160 -20.54 27.41 -15.82
N LEU A 161 -20.00 28.57 -16.20
CA LEU A 161 -19.78 28.95 -17.59
C LEU A 161 -18.87 27.95 -18.30
N ALA A 162 -17.71 27.63 -17.73
CA ALA A 162 -16.75 26.70 -18.34
C ALA A 162 -17.33 25.29 -18.53
N ASP A 163 -18.13 24.80 -17.56
CA ASP A 163 -18.80 23.51 -17.63
C ASP A 163 -19.97 23.52 -18.62
N GLY A 164 -20.70 24.63 -18.72
CA GLY A 164 -21.73 24.84 -19.73
C GLY A 164 -21.17 24.79 -21.14
N ILE A 165 -20.04 25.46 -21.38
CA ILE A 165 -19.32 25.43 -22.66
C ILE A 165 -18.86 24.00 -22.98
N GLY A 166 -18.39 23.26 -21.97
CA GLY A 166 -17.96 21.86 -22.11
C GLY A 166 -19.03 20.93 -22.70
N LYS A 167 -20.32 21.25 -22.55
CA LYS A 167 -21.42 20.39 -23.03
C LYS A 167 -21.57 20.38 -24.54
N PHE A 168 -21.26 21.46 -25.24
CA PHE A 168 -21.43 21.55 -26.70
C PHE A 168 -20.13 21.54 -27.49
N GLU A 169 -18.97 21.53 -26.83
CA GLU A 169 -17.68 21.21 -27.46
C GLU A 169 -17.58 19.74 -27.92
N GLY A 170 -18.68 18.99 -27.80
CA GLY A 170 -18.79 17.63 -28.29
C GLY A 170 -17.79 16.70 -27.63
N MET A 171 -17.32 17.04 -26.41
CA MET A 171 -16.34 16.23 -25.70
C MET A 171 -16.95 14.87 -25.39
N ARG A 172 -16.55 13.87 -26.16
CA ARG A 172 -16.96 12.48 -25.96
C ARG A 172 -15.88 11.80 -25.15
N VAL A 173 -16.29 11.29 -23.99
CA VAL A 173 -15.45 10.43 -23.17
C VAL A 173 -15.25 9.12 -23.94
N GLY A 174 -13.99 8.74 -24.13
CA GLY A 174 -13.62 7.44 -24.67
C GLY A 174 -13.40 6.43 -23.55
N THR A 175 -12.77 5.32 -23.89
CA THR A 175 -12.38 4.31 -22.91
C THR A 175 -11.02 4.64 -22.31
N GLU A 176 -10.89 4.57 -20.99
CA GLU A 176 -9.62 4.73 -20.28
C GLU A 176 -9.24 3.38 -19.67
N SER A 177 -8.03 2.91 -19.97
CA SER A 177 -7.48 1.66 -19.46
C SER A 177 -6.18 1.97 -18.73
N VAL A 178 -6.13 1.66 -17.44
CA VAL A 178 -4.91 1.82 -16.64
C VAL A 178 -4.12 0.52 -16.68
N VAL A 179 -3.13 0.46 -17.55
CA VAL A 179 -2.12 -0.58 -17.58
C VAL A 179 -1.06 -0.22 -16.55
N ARG A 180 -1.16 -0.71 -15.32
CA ARG A 180 0.00 -0.68 -14.42
C ARG A 180 1.13 -1.45 -15.10
N ALA A 181 2.30 -0.83 -15.22
CA ALA A 181 3.45 -1.50 -15.81
C ALA A 181 3.65 -2.84 -15.08
N PRO A 182 3.89 -3.90 -15.86
CA PRO A 182 3.52 -5.24 -15.48
C PRO A 182 4.36 -5.80 -14.33
N SER A 183 3.79 -6.70 -13.55
CA SER A 183 3.83 -8.10 -14.04
C SER A 183 2.41 -8.50 -14.44
N ALA A 184 1.96 -8.07 -15.62
CA ALA A 184 1.92 -8.84 -16.88
C ALA A 184 0.68 -9.75 -16.95
N GLN A 185 -0.39 -9.16 -17.51
CA GLN A 185 -1.38 -9.74 -18.44
C GLN A 185 -2.34 -10.85 -17.96
N ALA A 186 -3.65 -10.57 -18.12
CA ALA A 186 -4.68 -11.56 -18.44
C ALA A 186 -5.40 -11.14 -19.74
N THR A 187 -5.40 -12.03 -20.72
CA THR A 187 -6.05 -11.96 -22.04
C THR A 187 -7.39 -12.72 -22.04
N ALA A 188 -8.34 -12.30 -22.87
CA ALA A 188 -9.59 -13.03 -23.22
C ALA A 188 -10.09 -12.52 -24.59
N VAL A 189 -10.65 -13.27 -25.57
CA VAL A 189 -11.10 -14.67 -25.72
C VAL A 189 -11.31 -14.97 -27.24
N ALA A 190 -11.22 -16.27 -27.60
CA ALA A 190 -11.75 -17.00 -28.78
C ALA A 190 -11.05 -16.96 -30.18
N LYS A 191 -10.87 -18.18 -30.73
CA LYS A 191 -10.06 -18.65 -31.90
C LYS A 191 -10.79 -18.57 -33.26
N PRO A 192 -10.09 -18.84 -34.40
CA PRO A 192 -10.12 -20.20 -34.96
C PRO A 192 -8.73 -20.82 -35.21
N ALA A 193 -8.73 -22.14 -35.40
CA ALA A 193 -7.65 -23.08 -35.18
C ALA A 193 -6.63 -23.26 -36.33
N LEU A 194 -5.42 -23.66 -35.93
CA LEU A 194 -4.47 -24.66 -36.48
C LEU A 194 -3.18 -24.44 -35.64
N SER A 195 -2.49 -25.37 -34.98
CA SER A 195 -2.42 -26.83 -35.05
C SER A 195 -1.65 -27.36 -33.81
N GLN A 196 -2.09 -28.52 -33.31
CA GLN A 196 -1.38 -29.58 -32.57
C GLN A 196 -0.85 -29.42 -31.12
N GLU A 197 -1.46 -30.27 -30.27
CA GLU A 197 -0.94 -31.16 -29.21
C GLU A 197 -0.28 -30.63 -27.92
N GLY A 198 -0.83 -31.07 -26.77
CA GLY A 198 -0.20 -31.02 -25.44
C GLY A 198 -1.19 -31.04 -24.26
N THR A 199 -1.37 -32.20 -23.64
CA THR A 199 -2.21 -32.46 -22.46
C THR A 199 -1.66 -31.84 -21.16
N GLY A 200 -2.48 -31.12 -20.36
CA GLY A 200 -2.15 -30.73 -18.97
C GLY A 200 -3.24 -29.89 -18.26
N GLN A 201 -3.69 -30.32 -17.07
CA GLN A 201 -4.69 -29.62 -16.23
C GLN A 201 -4.15 -28.29 -15.65
N SER A 202 -4.93 -27.19 -15.72
CA SER A 202 -4.60 -25.92 -15.07
C SER A 202 -4.76 -25.97 -13.54
N PRO A 203 -3.83 -25.41 -12.74
CA PRO A 203 -3.98 -25.32 -11.29
C PRO A 203 -5.09 -24.30 -10.93
N GLY A 204 -5.89 -24.58 -9.89
CA GLY A 204 -7.03 -23.73 -9.47
C GLY A 204 -6.64 -22.30 -9.04
N ILE A 205 -7.59 -21.52 -8.52
CA ILE A 205 -7.40 -20.16 -8.01
C ILE A 205 -6.73 -20.18 -6.64
N GLN A 206 -5.56 -19.56 -6.52
CA GLN A 206 -4.90 -19.29 -5.24
C GLN A 206 -5.42 -17.97 -4.64
N LEU A 207 -5.83 -17.97 -3.37
CA LEU A 207 -6.31 -16.77 -2.67
C LEU A 207 -5.17 -16.07 -1.92
N THR A 208 -5.20 -14.74 -1.89
CA THR A 208 -4.15 -13.88 -1.32
C THR A 208 -4.72 -12.65 -0.61
N ALA A 209 -5.93 -12.22 -0.94
CA ALA A 209 -6.48 -10.95 -0.48
C ALA A 209 -6.71 -10.90 1.02
N ALA A 210 -7.33 -11.94 1.61
CA ALA A 210 -7.56 -12.00 3.05
C ALA A 210 -6.26 -12.02 3.86
N TYR A 211 -5.24 -12.75 3.38
CA TYR A 211 -3.91 -12.75 3.99
C TYR A 211 -3.26 -11.36 3.94
N ALA A 212 -3.27 -10.72 2.76
CA ALA A 212 -2.71 -9.39 2.58
C ALA A 212 -3.40 -8.33 3.46
N MET A 213 -4.71 -8.46 3.69
CA MET A 213 -5.43 -7.59 4.62
C MET A 213 -4.95 -7.77 6.05
N GLY A 214 -4.75 -9.01 6.51
CA GLY A 214 -4.23 -9.30 7.85
C GLY A 214 -2.84 -8.70 8.11
N VAL A 215 -2.03 -8.53 7.06
CA VAL A 215 -0.74 -7.82 7.13
C VAL A 215 -0.91 -6.30 7.10
N LYS A 216 -1.82 -5.79 6.27
CA LYS A 216 -2.01 -4.34 6.09
C LYS A 216 -2.61 -3.64 7.32
N TYR A 217 -3.42 -4.36 8.08
CA TYR A 217 -4.25 -3.81 9.16
C TYR A 217 -3.92 -4.42 10.53
N ASP A 218 -2.69 -4.93 10.73
CA ASP A 218 -2.24 -5.55 11.98
C ASP A 218 -2.09 -4.56 13.15
N ASP A 219 -2.16 -3.25 12.86
CA ASP A 219 -2.19 -2.15 13.82
C ASP A 219 -3.61 -1.74 14.25
N VAL A 220 -4.65 -2.24 13.57
CA VAL A 220 -6.05 -1.92 13.84
C VAL A 220 -6.51 -2.55 15.16
N LYS A 221 -7.00 -1.71 16.07
CA LYS A 221 -7.41 -2.09 17.42
C LYS A 221 -8.83 -2.66 17.45
N TYR A 222 -9.21 -3.26 18.57
CA TYR A 222 -10.57 -3.76 18.77
C TYR A 222 -11.44 -2.72 19.46
N ALA A 223 -12.62 -2.46 18.90
CA ALA A 223 -13.66 -1.69 19.58
C ALA A 223 -15.03 -2.29 19.26
N ILE A 224 -15.95 -2.20 20.22
CA ILE A 224 -17.37 -2.53 19.99
C ILE A 224 -18.23 -1.31 20.24
N ASN A 225 -19.27 -1.15 19.43
CA ASN A 225 -20.24 -0.07 19.58
C ASN A 225 -21.33 -0.42 20.60
N VAL A 226 -20.91 -0.67 21.85
CA VAL A 226 -21.81 -0.96 22.97
C VAL A 226 -21.53 0.05 24.09
N PRO A 227 -22.34 1.11 24.23
CA PRO A 227 -22.18 2.11 25.28
C PRO A 227 -22.07 1.45 26.67
N GLY A 228 -21.09 1.89 27.46
CA GLY A 228 -20.81 1.33 28.80
C GLY A 228 -19.89 0.10 28.81
N HIS A 229 -19.52 -0.45 27.66
CA HIS A 229 -18.51 -1.51 27.60
C HIS A 229 -17.09 -0.95 27.67
N ARG A 230 -16.13 -1.66 28.30
CA ARG A 230 -14.74 -1.19 28.44
C ARG A 230 -13.98 -0.98 27.12
N LEU A 231 -14.47 -1.59 26.04
CA LEU A 231 -13.92 -1.48 24.67
C LEU A 231 -14.78 -0.59 23.77
N PHE A 232 -15.66 0.23 24.37
CA PHE A 232 -16.45 1.21 23.67
C PHE A 232 -15.63 2.47 23.42
N HIS A 233 -15.66 2.96 22.18
CA HIS A 233 -15.04 4.22 21.78
C HIS A 233 -16.09 5.11 21.12
N PRO A 234 -16.36 6.32 21.66
CA PRO A 234 -17.34 7.23 21.07
C PRO A 234 -17.05 7.52 19.59
N GLY A 235 -18.07 7.41 18.73
CA GLY A 235 -17.95 7.63 17.28
C GLY A 235 -17.35 6.46 16.48
N VAL A 236 -16.92 5.39 17.16
CA VAL A 236 -16.39 4.19 16.50
C VAL A 236 -17.48 3.14 16.38
N SER A 237 -17.73 2.70 15.14
CA SER A 237 -18.74 1.69 14.83
C SER A 237 -18.27 0.26 15.16
N GLY A 238 -16.96 0.03 15.17
CA GLY A 238 -16.36 -1.31 15.19
C GLY A 238 -16.48 -2.05 13.85
N LYS A 239 -16.86 -1.37 12.76
CA LYS A 239 -17.14 -1.98 11.46
C LYS A 239 -16.36 -1.39 10.28
N ASP A 240 -15.78 -0.21 10.47
CA ASP A 240 -15.04 0.52 9.44
C ASP A 240 -13.54 0.57 9.78
N LEU A 241 -12.73 -0.04 8.90
CA LEU A 241 -11.27 -0.08 9.02
C LEU A 241 -10.63 1.31 9.01
N SER A 242 -11.27 2.31 8.39
CA SER A 242 -10.75 3.68 8.34
C SER A 242 -10.70 4.35 9.72
N GLN A 243 -11.50 3.85 10.67
CA GLN A 243 -11.57 4.38 12.03
C GLN A 243 -10.41 3.90 12.90
N GLY A 244 -9.53 3.00 12.40
CA GLY A 244 -8.43 2.42 13.18
C GLY A 244 -8.89 1.43 14.25
N TYR A 245 -10.19 1.10 14.28
CA TYR A 245 -10.79 0.14 15.21
C TYR A 245 -11.78 -0.77 14.50
N ILE A 246 -11.76 -2.06 14.83
CA ILE A 246 -12.71 -3.03 14.27
C ILE A 246 -13.03 -4.17 15.22
N ASP A 247 -14.30 -4.55 15.30
CA ASP A 247 -14.75 -5.74 16.01
C ASP A 247 -14.55 -7.02 15.17
N CYS A 248 -14.75 -8.17 15.80
CA CYS A 248 -14.51 -9.48 15.19
C CYS A 248 -15.36 -9.71 13.93
N SER A 249 -16.62 -9.28 13.93
CA SER A 249 -17.55 -9.50 12.81
C SER A 249 -17.38 -8.48 11.69
N GLY A 250 -16.98 -7.25 12.01
CA GLY A 250 -16.50 -6.27 11.04
C GLY A 250 -15.29 -6.81 10.29
N TRP A 251 -14.29 -7.31 11.02
CA TRP A 251 -13.06 -7.85 10.43
C TRP A 251 -13.34 -9.01 9.46
N VAL A 252 -14.09 -10.03 9.91
CA VAL A 252 -14.43 -11.19 9.08
C VAL A 252 -15.26 -10.77 7.85
N SER A 253 -16.11 -9.75 7.96
CA SER A 253 -16.87 -9.24 6.81
C SER A 253 -15.97 -8.64 5.73
N HIS A 254 -14.94 -7.89 6.12
CA HIS A 254 -13.96 -7.32 5.17
C HIS A 254 -13.12 -8.41 4.50
N LEU A 255 -12.63 -9.39 5.27
CA LEU A 255 -11.87 -10.51 4.73
C LEU A 255 -12.68 -11.34 3.73
N GLN A 256 -13.94 -11.64 4.05
CA GLN A 256 -14.82 -12.38 3.14
C GLN A 256 -15.10 -11.61 1.85
N ASN A 257 -15.43 -10.32 1.94
CA ASN A 257 -15.70 -9.52 0.76
C ASN A 257 -14.49 -9.39 -0.16
N ALA A 258 -13.29 -9.19 0.40
CA ALA A 258 -12.06 -9.15 -0.37
C ALA A 258 -11.77 -10.48 -1.05
N THR A 259 -12.02 -11.60 -0.36
CA THR A 259 -11.83 -12.96 -0.92
C THR A 259 -12.84 -13.25 -2.03
N MET A 260 -14.12 -12.92 -1.85
CA MET A 260 -15.15 -13.06 -2.88
C MET A 260 -14.85 -12.20 -4.13
N PHE A 261 -14.33 -10.99 -3.92
CA PHE A 261 -13.88 -10.11 -5.02
C PHE A 261 -12.69 -10.72 -5.76
N GLU A 262 -11.67 -11.18 -5.04
CA GLU A 262 -10.51 -11.87 -5.62
C GLU A 262 -10.91 -13.11 -6.42
N ILE A 263 -11.87 -13.91 -5.95
CA ILE A 263 -12.38 -15.07 -6.68
C ILE A 263 -13.04 -14.64 -7.99
N ASN A 264 -13.84 -13.57 -8.00
CA ASN A 264 -14.43 -13.05 -9.23
C ASN A 264 -13.36 -12.56 -10.21
N GLU A 265 -12.37 -11.79 -9.74
CA GLU A 265 -11.28 -11.30 -10.58
C GLU A 265 -10.47 -12.44 -11.19
N LYS A 266 -10.05 -13.41 -10.36
CA LYS A 266 -9.21 -14.54 -10.79
C LYS A 266 -9.95 -15.60 -11.60
N SER A 267 -11.26 -15.75 -11.40
CA SER A 267 -12.08 -16.64 -12.23
C SER A 267 -12.50 -16.03 -13.56
N GLY A 268 -12.32 -14.70 -13.73
CA GLY A 268 -12.74 -13.96 -14.93
C GLY A 268 -14.26 -13.91 -15.12
N ARG A 269 -15.05 -14.28 -14.11
CA ARG A 269 -16.52 -14.29 -14.14
C ARG A 269 -17.12 -13.96 -12.78
N GLU A 270 -18.39 -13.58 -12.76
CA GLU A 270 -19.11 -13.36 -11.50
C GLU A 270 -19.45 -14.72 -10.84
N VAL A 271 -18.78 -15.03 -9.72
CA VAL A 271 -19.05 -16.20 -8.86
C VAL A 271 -19.86 -15.78 -7.63
N PHE A 272 -19.52 -14.61 -7.07
CA PHE A 272 -20.23 -13.96 -5.97
C PHE A 272 -20.75 -12.59 -6.43
N SER A 273 -22.07 -12.43 -6.43
CA SER A 273 -22.72 -11.18 -6.82
C SER A 273 -22.69 -10.15 -5.69
N LYS A 274 -23.22 -8.94 -5.94
CA LYS A 274 -23.44 -7.95 -4.88
C LYS A 274 -24.30 -8.49 -3.73
N ALA A 275 -25.27 -9.39 -4.00
CA ALA A 275 -26.13 -9.98 -2.98
C ALA A 275 -25.38 -10.97 -2.07
N ASP A 276 -24.25 -11.52 -2.53
CA ASP A 276 -23.44 -12.44 -1.73
C ASP A 276 -22.52 -11.71 -0.73
N ARG A 277 -22.33 -10.39 -0.88
CA ARG A 277 -21.45 -9.61 -0.02
C ARG A 277 -21.97 -9.50 1.41
N LEU A 278 -21.04 -9.44 2.35
CA LEU A 278 -21.33 -9.16 3.74
C LEU A 278 -21.36 -7.65 3.98
N TYR A 279 -22.41 -7.15 4.63
CA TYR A 279 -22.54 -5.75 5.04
C TYR A 279 -22.11 -5.59 6.51
N PRO A 280 -20.90 -5.09 6.78
CA PRO A 280 -20.32 -5.08 8.14
C PRO A 280 -21.21 -4.37 9.17
N ASN A 281 -21.88 -3.29 8.78
CA ASN A 281 -22.74 -2.47 9.66
C ASN A 281 -24.06 -3.13 10.06
N MET A 282 -24.41 -4.29 9.49
CA MET A 282 -25.71 -4.92 9.66
C MET A 282 -25.63 -6.35 10.22
N MET A 283 -24.42 -6.87 10.48
CA MET A 283 -24.24 -8.27 10.87
C MET A 283 -23.29 -8.45 12.05
N GLY A 284 -23.79 -9.15 13.07
CA GLY A 284 -22.98 -9.67 14.18
C GLY A 284 -22.40 -11.05 13.88
N SER A 285 -21.55 -11.54 14.78
CA SER A 285 -20.81 -12.81 14.66
C SER A 285 -21.72 -14.00 14.30
N GLY A 286 -22.76 -14.26 15.09
CA GLY A 286 -23.69 -15.37 14.80
C GLY A 286 -24.46 -15.21 13.48
N ALA A 287 -24.77 -13.98 13.06
CA ALA A 287 -25.48 -13.73 11.80
C ALA A 287 -24.63 -14.08 10.57
N ILE A 288 -23.33 -13.80 10.61
CA ILE A 288 -22.41 -14.16 9.53
C ILE A 288 -22.29 -15.67 9.40
N VAL A 289 -22.12 -16.39 10.52
CA VAL A 289 -22.04 -17.86 10.51
C VAL A 289 -23.35 -18.46 10.00
N LYS A 290 -24.50 -17.95 10.47
CA LYS A 290 -25.83 -18.36 10.01
C LYS A 290 -26.01 -18.14 8.52
N LEU A 291 -25.63 -16.96 7.99
CA LEU A 291 -25.75 -16.65 6.57
C LEU A 291 -24.87 -17.57 5.71
N GLY A 292 -23.65 -17.86 6.17
CA GLY A 292 -22.78 -18.86 5.55
C GLY A 292 -23.44 -20.23 5.49
N PHE A 293 -24.07 -20.67 6.58
CA PHE A 293 -24.82 -21.93 6.62
C PHE A 293 -26.07 -21.90 5.73
N ASP A 294 -26.88 -20.85 5.79
CA ASP A 294 -28.12 -20.73 5.01
C ASP A 294 -27.83 -20.83 3.50
N ARG A 295 -26.69 -20.29 3.05
CA ARG A 295 -26.26 -20.29 1.64
C ARG A 295 -25.56 -21.57 1.20
N SER A 296 -24.73 -22.16 2.05
CA SER A 296 -23.92 -23.34 1.69
C SER A 296 -24.56 -24.67 2.09
N LYS A 297 -25.44 -24.64 3.10
CA LYS A 297 -25.92 -25.80 3.86
C LYS A 297 -24.82 -26.58 4.56
N ILE A 298 -23.62 -26.00 4.71
CA ILE A 298 -22.48 -26.59 5.41
C ILE A 298 -22.38 -25.97 6.80
N LEU A 299 -22.47 -26.81 7.83
CA LEU A 299 -22.21 -26.44 9.21
C LEU A 299 -21.45 -27.56 9.90
N LEU A 300 -20.19 -27.30 10.23
CA LEU A 300 -19.36 -28.19 11.04
C LEU A 300 -19.71 -27.99 12.53
N ASN A 301 -19.83 -29.09 13.24
CA ASN A 301 -20.04 -29.09 14.69
C ASN A 301 -18.71 -28.93 15.46
N ASP A 302 -18.79 -28.78 16.79
CA ASP A 302 -17.63 -28.52 17.65
C ASP A 302 -16.52 -29.56 17.48
N ALA A 303 -16.87 -30.85 17.46
CA ALA A 303 -15.89 -31.93 17.29
C ALA A 303 -15.15 -31.84 15.95
N GLN A 304 -15.88 -31.56 14.85
CA GLN A 304 -15.29 -31.41 13.52
C GLN A 304 -14.40 -30.17 13.41
N VAL A 305 -14.82 -29.04 14.00
CA VAL A 305 -14.01 -27.81 14.01
C VAL A 305 -12.73 -28.02 14.82
N ARG A 306 -12.82 -28.67 15.98
CA ARG A 306 -11.65 -28.95 16.84
C ARG A 306 -10.69 -29.97 16.24
N ALA A 307 -11.19 -30.94 15.47
CA ALA A 307 -10.34 -31.85 14.70
C ALA A 307 -9.52 -31.09 13.64
N GLY A 308 -10.08 -30.01 13.09
CA GLY A 308 -9.38 -29.08 12.20
C GLY A 308 -9.14 -29.59 10.78
N THR A 309 -9.35 -30.89 10.53
CA THR A 309 -9.15 -31.55 9.22
C THR A 309 -10.13 -31.07 8.15
N ASP A 310 -11.35 -30.74 8.56
CA ASP A 310 -12.41 -30.32 7.63
C ASP A 310 -12.40 -28.81 7.35
N LEU A 311 -11.56 -28.04 8.05
CA LEU A 311 -11.48 -26.60 7.91
C LEU A 311 -10.68 -26.20 6.67
N LYS A 312 -11.30 -25.36 5.84
CA LYS A 312 -10.74 -24.89 4.57
C LYS A 312 -10.57 -23.38 4.59
N GLU A 313 -9.64 -22.90 3.79
CA GLU A 313 -9.47 -21.47 3.53
C GLU A 313 -10.82 -20.81 3.17
N GLY A 314 -11.10 -19.69 3.83
CA GLY A 314 -12.33 -18.92 3.72
C GLY A 314 -13.54 -19.50 4.43
N MET A 315 -13.41 -20.59 5.20
CA MET A 315 -14.44 -20.96 6.18
C MET A 315 -14.43 -19.98 7.35
N VAL A 316 -15.58 -19.86 8.01
CA VAL A 316 -15.77 -18.94 9.14
C VAL A 316 -16.17 -19.74 10.37
N ILE A 317 -15.42 -19.57 11.46
CA ILE A 317 -15.61 -20.24 12.74
C ILE A 317 -16.30 -19.27 13.69
N GLY A 318 -17.48 -19.65 14.18
CA GLY A 318 -18.15 -19.01 15.30
C GLY A 318 -17.75 -19.66 16.62
N VAL A 319 -17.56 -18.81 17.63
CA VAL A 319 -17.20 -19.20 18.99
C VAL A 319 -18.30 -18.72 19.94
N ASP A 320 -18.87 -19.66 20.70
CA ASP A 320 -19.69 -19.38 21.87
C ASP A 320 -18.82 -19.55 23.12
N SER A 321 -18.56 -18.45 23.82
CA SER A 321 -17.76 -18.46 25.05
C SER A 321 -18.57 -18.74 26.31
N GLY A 322 -19.90 -18.80 26.20
CA GLY A 322 -20.84 -18.87 27.32
C GLY A 322 -20.91 -17.60 28.17
N ARG A 323 -20.27 -16.49 27.73
CA ARG A 323 -20.16 -15.25 28.53
C ARG A 323 -21.20 -14.21 28.19
N THR A 324 -21.80 -14.28 27.01
CA THR A 324 -22.75 -13.26 26.57
C THR A 324 -24.19 -13.65 26.87
N ARG A 325 -24.99 -12.66 27.28
CA ARG A 325 -26.44 -12.81 27.49
C ARG A 325 -27.25 -12.29 26.29
N HIS A 326 -26.57 -11.78 25.26
CA HIS A 326 -27.20 -11.29 24.05
C HIS A 326 -27.57 -12.47 23.15
N GLU A 327 -28.78 -12.43 22.59
CA GLU A 327 -29.27 -13.51 21.74
C GLU A 327 -28.56 -13.47 20.37
N HIS A 328 -27.45 -14.18 20.30
CA HIS A 328 -26.75 -14.48 19.05
C HIS A 328 -27.15 -15.87 18.56
N TRP A 329 -27.19 -16.07 17.24
CA TRP A 329 -27.50 -17.39 16.68
C TRP A 329 -26.47 -18.42 17.20
N LYS A 330 -26.97 -19.43 17.93
CA LYS A 330 -26.17 -20.44 18.65
C LYS A 330 -25.21 -19.88 19.72
N GLY A 331 -25.53 -18.75 20.34
CA GLY A 331 -24.70 -18.16 21.41
C GLY A 331 -23.38 -17.54 20.91
N ILE A 332 -23.16 -17.48 19.60
CA ILE A 332 -21.88 -17.06 19.01
C ILE A 332 -21.59 -15.59 19.31
N ASP A 333 -20.58 -15.34 20.14
CA ASP A 333 -20.14 -14.01 20.54
C ASP A 333 -18.82 -13.56 19.88
N HIS A 334 -18.05 -14.50 19.33
CA HIS A 334 -16.81 -14.21 18.62
C HIS A 334 -16.73 -14.98 17.29
N ILE A 335 -15.95 -14.45 16.35
CA ILE A 335 -15.87 -15.01 14.99
C ILE A 335 -14.47 -14.85 14.41
N VAL A 336 -14.06 -15.87 13.64
CA VAL A 336 -12.74 -15.99 13.03
C VAL A 336 -12.89 -16.48 11.60
N MET A 337 -12.04 -16.00 10.68
CA MET A 337 -11.95 -16.55 9.33
C MET A 337 -10.68 -17.39 9.18
N VAL A 338 -10.82 -18.55 8.57
CA VAL A 338 -9.68 -19.37 8.16
C VAL A 338 -9.06 -18.73 6.91
N VAL A 339 -7.78 -18.39 6.96
CA VAL A 339 -7.03 -17.77 5.86
C VAL A 339 -5.82 -18.64 5.54
N ARG A 340 -5.43 -18.78 4.28
CA ARG A 340 -4.18 -19.47 3.95
C ARG A 340 -3.06 -18.45 3.75
N ASP A 341 -1.90 -18.75 4.30
CA ASP A 341 -0.69 -18.07 3.89
C ASP A 341 -0.32 -18.55 2.47
N PRO A 342 -0.32 -17.66 1.45
CA PRO A 342 -0.06 -18.06 0.07
C PRO A 342 1.38 -18.52 -0.17
N GLN A 343 2.31 -18.28 0.76
CA GLN A 343 3.70 -18.71 0.64
C GLN A 343 3.94 -20.07 1.29
N SER A 344 3.48 -20.26 2.54
CA SER A 344 3.68 -21.51 3.28
C SER A 344 2.58 -22.55 3.04
N GLY A 345 1.42 -22.14 2.53
CA GLY A 345 0.23 -22.97 2.42
C GLY A 345 -0.43 -23.27 3.77
N VAL A 346 0.10 -22.76 4.89
CA VAL A 346 -0.44 -23.01 6.23
C VAL A 346 -1.77 -22.29 6.41
N LEU A 347 -2.73 -22.96 7.04
CA LEU A 347 -3.99 -22.33 7.46
C LEU A 347 -3.79 -21.55 8.75
N LEU A 348 -4.29 -20.32 8.75
CA LEU A 348 -4.26 -19.35 9.83
C LEU A 348 -5.68 -19.06 10.31
N ALA A 349 -5.83 -18.80 11.60
CA ALA A 349 -7.00 -18.18 12.18
C ALA A 349 -6.80 -16.65 12.19
N SER A 350 -7.51 -15.92 11.31
CA SER A 350 -7.49 -14.46 11.28
C SER A 350 -8.70 -13.88 12.00
N GLN A 351 -8.44 -12.98 12.95
CA GLN A 351 -9.47 -12.44 13.84
C GLN A 351 -9.13 -11.03 14.31
N SER A 352 -10.14 -10.28 14.75
CA SER A 352 -9.95 -9.11 15.59
C SER A 352 -10.43 -9.42 17.00
N SER A 353 -9.61 -9.19 18.04
CA SER A 353 -9.97 -9.52 19.42
C SER A 353 -9.70 -8.37 20.40
N GLY A 354 -10.46 -8.33 21.50
CA GLY A 354 -10.37 -7.27 22.51
C GLY A 354 -9.02 -7.08 23.20
N SER A 355 -8.08 -8.02 23.06
CA SER A 355 -6.74 -7.91 23.65
C SER A 355 -5.64 -7.54 22.64
N LYS A 356 -5.86 -7.81 21.35
CA LYS A 356 -4.81 -7.72 20.31
C LYS A 356 -5.21 -6.92 19.08
N GLY A 357 -6.48 -6.52 18.94
CA GLY A 357 -6.98 -6.02 17.66
C GLY A 357 -6.89 -7.10 16.59
N VAL A 358 -6.68 -6.68 15.34
CA VAL A 358 -6.48 -7.56 14.18
C VAL A 358 -5.18 -8.32 14.30
N HIS A 359 -5.25 -9.65 14.18
CA HIS A 359 -4.08 -10.51 14.16
C HIS A 359 -4.42 -11.86 13.54
N SER A 360 -3.38 -12.62 13.18
CA SER A 360 -3.51 -13.99 12.69
C SER A 360 -2.50 -14.90 13.38
N MET A 361 -2.83 -16.19 13.49
CA MET A 361 -1.94 -17.22 14.04
C MET A 361 -2.23 -18.58 13.37
N PRO A 362 -1.31 -19.57 13.44
CA PRO A 362 -1.56 -20.91 12.91
C PRO A 362 -2.89 -21.49 13.42
N LEU A 363 -3.73 -21.99 12.52
CA LEU A 363 -5.08 -22.48 12.85
C LEU A 363 -5.04 -23.59 13.91
N ALA A 364 -4.07 -24.50 13.80
CA ALA A 364 -3.89 -25.57 14.79
C ALA A 364 -3.54 -25.04 16.19
N GLU A 365 -2.77 -23.96 16.27
CA GLU A 365 -2.44 -23.29 17.54
C GLU A 365 -3.66 -22.58 18.11
N TYR A 366 -4.42 -21.88 17.26
CA TYR A 366 -5.68 -21.26 17.63
C TYR A 366 -6.66 -22.27 18.24
N LEU A 367 -6.95 -23.37 17.54
CA LEU A 367 -7.89 -24.40 17.99
C LEU A 367 -7.46 -25.05 19.32
N ARG A 368 -6.15 -25.31 19.49
CA ARG A 368 -5.60 -25.81 20.76
C ARG A 368 -5.75 -24.81 21.90
N GLY A 369 -5.69 -23.52 21.59
CA GLY A 369 -5.86 -22.44 22.55
C GLY A 369 -7.31 -22.13 22.93
N VAL A 370 -8.31 -22.65 22.19
CA VAL A 370 -9.72 -22.45 22.53
C VAL A 370 -10.09 -23.31 23.74
N PRO A 371 -10.60 -22.71 24.85
CA PRO A 371 -11.03 -23.45 26.02
C PRO A 371 -12.02 -24.57 25.69
N ALA A 372 -11.91 -25.70 26.39
CA ALA A 372 -12.84 -26.83 26.23
C ALA A 372 -14.29 -26.48 26.64
N SER A 373 -14.47 -25.44 27.46
CA SER A 373 -15.78 -24.92 27.85
C SER A 373 -16.48 -24.10 26.76
N TYR A 374 -15.78 -23.74 25.68
CA TYR A 374 -16.36 -22.98 24.57
C TYR A 374 -16.94 -23.93 23.53
N THR A 375 -18.01 -23.52 22.85
CA THR A 375 -18.58 -24.30 21.74
C THR A 375 -18.21 -23.66 20.42
N LEU A 376 -17.70 -24.46 19.48
CA LEU A 376 -17.34 -24.04 18.14
C LEU A 376 -18.33 -24.55 17.10
N VAL A 377 -18.62 -23.71 16.10
CA VAL A 377 -19.30 -24.13 14.86
C VAL A 377 -18.65 -23.42 13.68
N ALA A 378 -18.59 -24.04 12.50
CA ALA A 378 -18.05 -23.39 11.33
C ALA A 378 -18.95 -23.54 10.11
N SER A 379 -19.12 -22.48 9.33
CA SER A 379 -19.83 -22.50 8.05
C SER A 379 -18.91 -22.14 6.90
N ASP A 380 -19.37 -22.41 5.67
CA ASP A 380 -18.58 -22.20 4.47
C ASP A 380 -19.20 -21.15 3.51
N PRO A 381 -18.94 -19.86 3.72
CA PRO A 381 -19.43 -18.82 2.81
C PRO A 381 -18.90 -18.94 1.37
N LEU A 382 -17.80 -19.66 1.16
CA LEU A 382 -17.16 -19.83 -0.15
C LEU A 382 -17.54 -21.13 -0.86
N ALA A 383 -18.54 -21.87 -0.37
CA ALA A 383 -18.97 -23.16 -0.91
C ALA A 383 -19.16 -23.16 -2.44
N LYS A 384 -19.77 -22.09 -2.98
CA LYS A 384 -20.02 -21.90 -4.44
C LYS A 384 -18.73 -21.89 -5.28
N ALA A 385 -17.61 -21.51 -4.69
CA ALA A 385 -16.33 -21.37 -5.36
C ALA A 385 -15.39 -22.57 -5.14
N ARG A 386 -15.77 -23.58 -4.34
CA ARG A 386 -14.85 -24.67 -3.94
C ARG A 386 -14.21 -25.40 -5.11
N GLY A 387 -14.95 -25.62 -6.21
CA GLY A 387 -14.42 -26.22 -7.43
C GLY A 387 -13.45 -25.33 -8.22
N LEU A 388 -13.34 -24.04 -7.89
CA LEU A 388 -12.43 -23.09 -8.50
C LEU A 388 -11.16 -22.87 -7.68
N LEU A 389 -11.16 -23.17 -6.39
CA LEU A 389 -10.04 -22.88 -5.49
C LEU A 389 -8.98 -23.98 -5.57
N GLN A 390 -7.70 -23.62 -5.39
CA GLN A 390 -6.64 -24.61 -5.24
C GLN A 390 -6.88 -25.42 -3.96
N GLY A 391 -7.08 -26.73 -4.13
CA GLY A 391 -7.12 -27.70 -3.03
C GLY A 391 -6.11 -28.81 -3.29
N LYS A 392 -4.90 -28.69 -2.76
CA LYS A 392 -3.95 -29.81 -2.65
C LYS A 392 -3.06 -29.64 -1.43
N VAL A 393 -3.56 -30.10 -0.28
CA VAL A 393 -3.08 -31.27 0.48
C VAL A 393 -4.32 -31.66 1.30
N GLU A 394 -5.06 -32.73 1.01
CA GLU A 394 -4.82 -34.10 1.45
C GLU A 394 -5.78 -35.04 0.69
N SER A 395 -5.26 -36.20 0.27
CA SER A 395 -5.94 -37.51 0.08
C SER A 395 -5.18 -38.29 -1.00
N ARG A 396 -4.24 -39.14 -0.57
CA ARG A 396 -3.91 -40.33 -1.36
C ARG A 396 -4.64 -41.48 -0.69
N GLU A 397 -5.88 -41.65 -1.12
CA GLU A 397 -6.74 -42.78 -0.77
C GLU A 397 -6.18 -44.08 -1.37
N GLN A 398 -6.56 -45.17 -0.74
CA GLN A 398 -6.05 -46.52 -0.85
C GLN A 398 -6.35 -47.21 -2.20
N ALA A 399 -5.30 -47.88 -2.71
CA ALA A 399 -5.28 -49.23 -3.32
C ALA A 399 -5.95 -49.47 -4.71
N PRO A 400 -5.46 -50.43 -5.52
CA PRO A 400 -5.30 -51.83 -5.10
C PRO A 400 -3.93 -52.48 -5.34
N ALA A 401 -3.72 -53.53 -4.54
CA ALA A 401 -2.98 -54.77 -4.79
C ALA A 401 -1.45 -54.74 -5.05
N ASN A 402 -0.76 -55.21 -4.01
CA ASN A 402 0.61 -55.72 -3.87
C ASN A 402 1.01 -56.77 -4.95
N PRO A 403 2.30 -57.15 -5.12
CA PRO A 403 3.16 -57.65 -4.05
C PRO A 403 4.57 -57.03 -3.95
N ALA A 404 5.05 -56.94 -2.70
CA ALA A 404 6.45 -56.72 -2.30
C ALA A 404 7.28 -58.03 -2.49
N PRO A 405 8.53 -58.18 -1.97
CA PRO A 405 9.50 -57.22 -1.41
C PRO A 405 10.96 -57.47 -1.91
N ASN A 406 11.91 -56.60 -1.55
CA ASN A 406 13.31 -56.88 -1.16
C ASN A 406 14.12 -55.57 -1.27
N GLY A 407 14.99 -55.15 -0.36
CA GLY A 407 15.52 -55.73 0.88
C GLY A 407 16.33 -54.65 1.62
N ARG A 408 16.61 -54.89 2.89
CA ARG A 408 17.44 -54.05 3.77
C ARG A 408 18.95 -54.23 3.46
N ALA A 409 19.68 -53.12 3.39
CA ALA A 409 21.12 -52.89 3.66
C ALA A 409 21.50 -51.56 2.95
N GLN A 410 22.36 -50.64 3.39
CA GLN A 410 23.42 -50.55 4.41
C GLN A 410 23.79 -49.05 4.57
N GLN A 411 24.52 -48.74 5.64
CA GLN A 411 25.02 -47.42 6.05
C GLN A 411 26.08 -46.84 5.10
N ALA A 412 26.07 -45.50 4.88
CA ALA A 412 27.26 -44.62 4.79
C ALA A 412 26.83 -43.13 4.66
N ALA A 413 27.44 -42.24 5.47
CA ALA A 413 27.32 -40.76 5.41
C ALA A 413 28.22 -40.17 4.30
N PRO A 414 28.32 -38.83 4.06
CA PRO A 414 27.46 -37.69 4.39
C PRO A 414 27.01 -36.94 3.11
N GLY A 415 25.71 -36.73 2.92
CA GLY A 415 25.19 -36.05 1.72
C GLY A 415 25.08 -34.54 1.92
N ASN A 416 26.04 -33.80 1.37
CA ASN A 416 26.06 -32.33 1.25
C ASN A 416 24.67 -31.70 1.13
N GLY A 417 24.23 -31.02 2.19
CA GLY A 417 23.22 -29.97 2.12
C GLY A 417 23.82 -28.73 1.44
N SER A 418 24.20 -28.87 0.17
CA SER A 418 24.48 -27.71 -0.67
C SER A 418 23.22 -26.87 -0.69
N ALA A 419 23.34 -25.61 -0.26
CA ALA A 419 22.29 -24.61 -0.21
C ALA A 419 21.41 -24.74 -1.45
N ARG A 420 20.21 -25.29 -1.26
CA ARG A 420 19.23 -25.34 -2.33
C ARG A 420 18.64 -23.94 -2.41
N ASP A 421 18.87 -23.30 -3.55
CA ASP A 421 18.10 -22.13 -3.99
C ASP A 421 18.12 -20.90 -3.06
N GLY A 422 19.26 -20.57 -2.45
CA GLY A 422 19.45 -19.28 -1.75
C GLY A 422 18.68 -19.14 -0.44
N LEU A 423 18.32 -20.27 0.19
CA LEU A 423 17.72 -20.35 1.51
C LEU A 423 18.75 -20.90 2.51
N LEU A 424 18.82 -20.29 3.71
CA LEU A 424 19.58 -20.83 4.84
C LEU A 424 18.66 -21.01 6.04
N GLU A 425 18.58 -22.21 6.58
CA GLU A 425 17.71 -22.56 7.71
C GLU A 425 18.39 -23.50 8.72
N ARG A 426 17.67 -23.83 9.80
CA ARG A 426 18.21 -24.66 10.87
C ARG A 426 18.66 -26.03 10.36
N ASN A 427 19.83 -26.44 10.83
CA ASN A 427 20.58 -27.64 10.43
C ASN A 427 21.35 -27.51 9.11
N ASP A 428 21.26 -26.38 8.40
CA ASP A 428 22.19 -26.09 7.31
C ASP A 428 23.59 -25.86 7.84
N SER A 429 24.58 -26.17 7.00
CA SER A 429 25.97 -25.88 7.29
C SER A 429 26.74 -25.48 6.05
N GLY A 430 27.75 -24.62 6.22
CA GLY A 430 28.67 -24.26 5.16
C GLY A 430 29.05 -22.77 5.12
N PRO A 431 29.82 -22.35 4.11
CA PRO A 431 30.35 -21.00 4.01
C PRO A 431 29.28 -19.90 4.01
N ALA A 432 28.12 -20.16 3.42
CA ALA A 432 27.00 -19.23 3.40
C ALA A 432 26.44 -18.96 4.81
N VAL A 433 26.42 -19.98 5.67
CA VAL A 433 26.02 -19.83 7.08
C VAL A 433 27.07 -19.07 7.87
N VAL A 434 28.37 -19.26 7.58
CA VAL A 434 29.45 -18.45 8.20
C VAL A 434 29.24 -16.97 7.88
N GLU A 435 28.95 -16.66 6.63
CA GLU A 435 28.74 -15.28 6.18
C GLU A 435 27.49 -14.67 6.82
N LEU A 436 26.38 -15.42 6.87
CA LEU A 436 25.18 -15.02 7.61
C LEU A 436 25.49 -14.68 9.08
N GLN A 437 26.20 -15.57 9.77
CA GLN A 437 26.57 -15.38 11.18
C GLN A 437 27.46 -14.15 11.38
N LYS A 438 28.40 -13.87 10.47
CA LYS A 438 29.25 -12.67 10.51
C LYS A 438 28.42 -11.40 10.36
N ARG A 439 27.49 -11.35 9.39
CA ARG A 439 26.63 -10.18 9.16
C ARG A 439 25.70 -9.91 10.34
N LEU A 440 25.09 -10.97 10.89
CA LEU A 440 24.25 -10.85 12.10
C LEU A 440 25.06 -10.30 13.28
N ASN A 441 26.27 -10.82 13.53
CA ASN A 441 27.15 -10.31 14.58
C ASN A 441 27.54 -8.84 14.37
N ALA A 442 27.86 -8.45 13.13
CA ALA A 442 28.23 -7.07 12.81
C ALA A 442 27.11 -6.06 13.11
N LEU A 443 25.85 -6.48 12.92
CA LEU A 443 24.67 -5.67 13.23
C LEU A 443 24.24 -5.76 14.71
N GLY A 444 24.84 -6.67 15.47
CA GLY A 444 24.61 -6.85 16.90
C GLY A 444 23.60 -7.95 17.26
N TYR A 445 23.17 -8.77 16.31
CA TYR A 445 22.26 -9.89 16.54
C TYR A 445 23.05 -11.13 17.00
N GLY A 446 22.95 -11.43 18.29
CA GLY A 446 23.62 -12.56 18.94
C GLY A 446 22.73 -13.80 19.11
N GLY A 447 23.30 -14.85 19.66
CA GLY A 447 22.55 -16.02 20.08
C GLY A 447 21.60 -15.71 21.23
N LYS A 448 20.59 -16.57 21.43
CA LYS A 448 19.64 -16.50 22.56
C LYS A 448 20.32 -16.59 23.94
N ASP A 449 21.58 -17.02 23.99
CA ASP A 449 22.43 -17.07 25.18
C ASP A 449 23.11 -15.72 25.48
N GLY A 450 22.87 -14.69 24.66
CA GLY A 450 23.45 -13.36 24.81
C GLY A 450 24.88 -13.23 24.27
N TYR A 451 25.45 -14.30 23.70
CA TYR A 451 26.79 -14.30 23.13
C TYR A 451 26.77 -14.12 21.62
N GLN A 452 27.89 -13.64 21.06
CA GLN A 452 28.06 -13.55 19.61
C GLN A 452 28.02 -14.95 18.97
N LEU A 453 27.50 -15.04 17.76
CA LEU A 453 27.46 -16.28 16.99
C LEU A 453 28.90 -16.72 16.68
N ARG A 454 29.22 -17.99 16.95
CA ARG A 454 30.60 -18.51 16.90
C ARG A 454 31.21 -18.62 15.49
N GLY A 455 30.48 -18.25 14.43
CA GLY A 455 30.98 -18.27 13.04
C GLY A 455 31.38 -19.65 12.54
N THR A 456 30.90 -20.73 13.20
CA THR A 456 31.29 -22.11 12.93
C THR A 456 30.72 -22.65 11.62
N GLY A 457 29.83 -21.89 10.97
CA GLY A 457 29.19 -22.31 9.72
C GLY A 457 28.05 -23.29 9.93
N ASN A 458 27.62 -23.55 11.17
CA ASN A 458 26.47 -24.39 11.48
C ASN A 458 25.27 -23.54 11.87
N PHE A 459 24.14 -23.70 11.18
CA PHE A 459 22.91 -22.97 11.44
C PHE A 459 22.16 -23.65 12.58
N GLY A 460 22.58 -23.37 13.81
CA GLY A 460 21.98 -23.89 15.03
C GLY A 460 20.88 -22.99 15.60
N ALA A 461 20.33 -23.38 16.75
CA ALA A 461 19.26 -22.63 17.43
C ALA A 461 19.64 -21.18 17.78
N ASN A 462 20.94 -20.90 18.01
CA ASN A 462 21.41 -19.54 18.24
C ASN A 462 21.38 -18.69 16.97
N THR A 463 21.75 -19.26 15.81
CA THR A 463 21.68 -18.56 14.52
C THR A 463 20.23 -18.32 14.10
N GLU A 464 19.35 -19.31 14.30
CA GLU A 464 17.91 -19.15 14.05
C GLU A 464 17.31 -18.03 14.92
N SER A 465 17.66 -17.99 16.21
CA SER A 465 17.22 -16.92 17.11
C SER A 465 17.68 -15.54 16.63
N ALA A 466 18.95 -15.42 16.23
CA ALA A 466 19.51 -14.18 15.70
C ALA A 466 18.81 -13.75 14.39
N VAL A 467 18.50 -14.70 13.50
CA VAL A 467 17.74 -14.44 12.27
C VAL A 467 16.33 -13.96 12.59
N ARG A 468 15.63 -14.59 13.55
CA ARG A 468 14.29 -14.16 13.98
C ARG A 468 14.31 -12.76 14.58
N GLU A 469 15.33 -12.44 15.36
CA GLU A 469 15.46 -11.12 15.95
C GLU A 469 15.75 -10.04 14.90
N PHE A 470 16.64 -10.35 13.95
CA PHE A 470 16.89 -9.52 12.78
C PHE A 470 15.59 -9.30 11.98
N GLN A 471 14.87 -10.37 11.64
CA GLN A 471 13.60 -10.30 10.92
C GLN A 471 12.58 -9.42 11.64
N ARG A 472 12.46 -9.53 12.97
CA ARG A 472 11.58 -8.69 13.78
C ARG A 472 11.96 -7.21 13.71
N ALA A 473 13.25 -6.90 13.83
CA ALA A 473 13.74 -5.53 13.73
C ALA A 473 13.46 -4.91 12.35
N HIS A 474 13.48 -5.72 11.30
CA HIS A 474 13.26 -5.31 9.91
C HIS A 474 11.81 -5.38 9.42
N GLY A 475 10.87 -5.80 10.28
CA GLY A 475 9.46 -5.98 9.88
C GLY A 475 9.28 -7.08 8.83
N LEU A 476 10.15 -8.09 8.84
CA LEU A 476 10.08 -9.27 7.98
C LEU A 476 9.28 -10.38 8.68
N ALA A 477 8.88 -11.40 7.91
CA ALA A 477 8.38 -12.64 8.49
C ALA A 477 9.41 -13.23 9.46
N VAL A 478 9.00 -13.48 10.71
CA VAL A 478 9.88 -13.98 11.78
C VAL A 478 9.86 -15.51 11.78
N ASP A 479 10.29 -16.11 10.68
CA ASP A 479 10.28 -17.56 10.45
C ASP A 479 11.60 -18.24 10.86
N GLY A 480 12.67 -17.46 11.09
CA GLY A 480 14.00 -17.96 11.44
C GLY A 480 14.81 -18.48 10.26
N ILE A 481 14.33 -18.24 9.04
CA ILE A 481 14.94 -18.69 7.79
C ILE A 481 15.54 -17.49 7.06
N ALA A 482 16.84 -17.55 6.75
CA ALA A 482 17.51 -16.53 5.97
C ALA A 482 17.35 -16.80 4.46
N GLY A 483 16.16 -16.49 3.95
CA GLY A 483 15.85 -16.51 2.51
C GLY A 483 16.18 -15.19 1.80
N PRO A 484 15.89 -15.07 0.49
CA PRO A 484 16.33 -13.95 -0.33
C PRO A 484 15.96 -12.56 0.22
N LYS A 485 14.78 -12.41 0.83
CA LYS A 485 14.37 -11.14 1.47
C LYS A 485 15.17 -10.83 2.73
N THR A 486 15.42 -11.84 3.56
CA THR A 486 16.24 -11.70 4.78
C THR A 486 17.69 -11.43 4.43
N LEU A 487 18.23 -12.10 3.41
CA LEU A 487 19.60 -11.88 2.92
C LEU A 487 19.75 -10.49 2.29
N ALA A 488 18.80 -10.05 1.48
CA ALA A 488 18.80 -8.69 0.91
C ALA A 488 18.66 -7.61 2.00
N ALA A 489 17.83 -7.84 3.03
CA ALA A 489 17.75 -6.94 4.17
C ALA A 489 19.04 -6.90 4.97
N LEU A 490 19.72 -8.04 5.18
CA LEU A 490 21.03 -8.10 5.83
C LEU A 490 22.08 -7.30 5.04
N GLU A 491 22.10 -7.44 3.72
CA GLU A 491 22.97 -6.64 2.84
C GLU A 491 22.71 -5.15 2.98
N ARG A 492 21.44 -4.78 2.98
CA ARG A 492 21.03 -3.39 3.15
C ARG A 492 21.42 -2.85 4.52
N SER A 493 21.23 -3.60 5.60
CA SER A 493 21.61 -3.19 6.96
C SER A 493 23.11 -2.99 7.14
N VAL A 494 23.93 -3.82 6.48
CA VAL A 494 25.38 -3.64 6.52
C VAL A 494 25.79 -2.29 5.92
N ALA A 495 25.10 -1.83 4.87
CA ALA A 495 25.34 -0.51 4.26
C ALA A 495 24.62 0.64 4.99
N HIS A 496 23.42 0.37 5.52
CA HIS A 496 22.49 1.34 6.09
C HIS A 496 21.81 0.75 7.33
N PRO A 497 22.52 0.72 8.47
CA PRO A 497 21.99 0.08 9.66
C PRO A 497 20.74 0.81 10.18
N LEU A 498 19.82 0.09 10.80
CA LEU A 498 18.68 0.68 11.49
C LEU A 498 19.11 1.29 12.81
N LEU A 499 18.36 2.29 13.29
CA LEU A 499 18.69 3.02 14.51
C LEU A 499 18.78 2.12 15.76
N CYS A 500 18.05 1.01 15.79
CA CYS A 500 18.09 0.01 16.86
C CYS A 500 19.28 -0.96 16.78
N GLU A 501 19.99 -1.03 15.65
CA GLU A 501 21.15 -1.90 15.44
C GLU A 501 22.43 -1.28 16.00
N ARG A 502 23.29 -2.10 16.58
CA ARG A 502 24.53 -1.64 17.25
C ARG A 502 25.49 -0.93 16.31
N ALA A 503 25.43 -1.25 15.02
CA ALA A 503 26.25 -0.63 13.98
C ALA A 503 25.86 0.82 13.69
N HIS A 504 24.66 1.28 14.09
CA HIS A 504 24.22 2.64 13.79
C HIS A 504 24.91 3.69 14.69
N PRO A 505 25.45 4.80 14.13
CA PRO A 505 26.18 5.82 14.90
C PRO A 505 25.38 6.42 16.08
N ASN A 506 24.07 6.58 15.90
CA ASN A 506 23.17 7.12 16.93
C ASN A 506 22.46 6.04 17.77
N ASN A 507 22.86 4.76 17.69
CA ASN A 507 22.23 3.68 18.46
C ASN A 507 22.29 3.91 19.97
N GLY A 508 23.43 4.38 20.49
CA GLY A 508 23.58 4.69 21.92
C GLY A 508 22.59 5.76 22.40
N LEU A 509 22.39 6.81 21.59
CA LEU A 509 21.39 7.85 21.88
C LEU A 509 19.96 7.30 21.80
N TYR A 510 19.67 6.45 20.81
CA TYR A 510 18.39 5.77 20.69
C TYR A 510 18.07 4.92 21.92
N GLN A 511 19.00 4.10 22.40
CA GLN A 511 18.82 3.29 23.60
C GLN A 511 18.61 4.16 24.85
N ALA A 512 19.40 5.24 24.98
CA ALA A 512 19.30 6.18 26.10
C ALA A 512 17.95 6.93 26.12
N ILE A 513 17.41 7.27 24.96
CA ILE A 513 16.09 7.90 24.85
C ILE A 513 14.99 6.86 25.09
N ALA A 514 15.06 5.69 24.45
CA ALA A 514 14.08 4.61 24.60
C ALA A 514 13.88 4.20 26.07
N SER A 515 14.96 4.11 26.85
CA SER A 515 14.91 3.70 28.25
C SER A 515 14.26 4.73 29.18
N ARG A 516 14.05 5.97 28.72
CA ARG A 516 13.51 7.09 29.50
C ARG A 516 12.12 7.53 29.02
N LEU A 517 11.64 6.96 27.92
CA LEU A 517 10.30 7.19 27.39
C LEU A 517 9.29 6.19 27.99
N PRO A 518 7.98 6.49 27.95
CA PRO A 518 6.95 5.57 28.44
C PRO A 518 7.06 4.17 27.80
N ALA A 519 6.82 3.13 28.60
CA ALA A 519 6.80 1.76 28.10
C ALA A 519 5.73 1.59 26.99
N GLY A 520 6.11 0.91 25.90
CA GLY A 520 5.23 0.75 24.73
C GLY A 520 5.26 1.91 23.74
N THR A 521 6.12 2.92 23.94
CA THR A 521 6.37 3.95 22.92
C THR A 521 6.84 3.27 21.62
N ARG A 522 6.15 3.57 20.51
CA ARG A 522 6.45 2.99 19.20
C ARG A 522 7.87 3.37 18.76
N ARG A 523 8.58 2.45 18.12
CA ARG A 523 9.98 2.68 17.69
C ARG A 523 10.13 3.88 16.74
N GLU A 524 9.12 4.15 15.91
CA GLU A 524 9.06 5.31 15.01
C GLU A 524 9.06 6.62 15.82
N VAL A 525 8.29 6.66 16.90
CA VAL A 525 8.21 7.82 17.80
C VAL A 525 9.55 8.01 18.53
N ILE A 526 10.14 6.93 19.05
CA ILE A 526 11.47 6.99 19.68
C ILE A 526 12.51 7.53 18.68
N ALA A 527 12.51 7.03 17.45
CA ALA A 527 13.40 7.49 16.39
C ALA A 527 13.19 8.97 16.04
N ASN A 528 11.96 9.45 16.01
CA ASN A 528 11.68 10.87 15.82
C ASN A 528 12.17 11.73 16.99
N VAL A 529 12.05 11.24 18.23
CA VAL A 529 12.66 11.92 19.39
C VAL A 529 14.18 12.01 19.21
N VAL A 530 14.84 10.96 18.71
CA VAL A 530 16.29 10.98 18.40
C VAL A 530 16.62 12.00 17.29
N VAL A 531 15.82 12.05 16.22
CA VAL A 531 15.98 13.05 15.14
C VAL A 531 15.89 14.46 15.69
N GLN A 532 14.82 14.77 16.42
CA GLN A 532 14.60 16.10 17.01
C GLN A 532 15.69 16.47 18.02
N ALA A 533 16.13 15.51 18.84
CA ALA A 533 17.23 15.72 19.79
C ALA A 533 18.55 16.02 19.07
N THR A 534 18.85 15.29 17.99
CA THR A 534 20.08 15.47 17.19
C THR A 534 20.10 16.84 16.51
N VAL A 535 18.99 17.26 15.91
CA VAL A 535 18.83 18.59 15.29
C VAL A 535 19.04 19.72 16.32
N ASN A 536 18.66 19.48 17.57
CA ASN A 536 18.82 20.44 18.67
C ASN A 536 20.11 20.24 19.49
N GLY A 537 21.14 19.63 18.89
CA GLY A 537 22.49 19.57 19.45
C GLY A 537 22.77 18.41 20.43
N ILE A 538 21.79 17.56 20.69
CA ILE A 538 21.95 16.33 21.49
C ILE A 538 22.32 15.20 20.53
N THR A 539 23.57 15.19 20.07
CA THR A 539 24.01 14.32 18.97
C THR A 539 24.39 12.91 19.40
N ASP A 540 24.61 12.68 20.70
CA ASP A 540 25.02 11.41 21.28
C ASP A 540 24.51 11.26 22.71
N ALA A 541 24.62 10.05 23.26
CA ALA A 541 24.07 9.73 24.58
C ALA A 541 24.73 10.49 25.74
N SER A 542 26.00 10.89 25.61
CA SER A 542 26.70 11.64 26.66
C SER A 542 26.20 13.08 26.76
N LYS A 543 25.63 13.59 25.67
CA LYS A 543 24.99 14.91 25.62
C LYS A 543 23.55 14.90 26.11
N LEU A 544 22.92 13.75 26.32
CA LEU A 544 21.57 13.66 26.87
C LEU A 544 21.63 13.82 28.39
N ARG A 545 20.99 14.88 28.91
CA ARG A 545 20.92 15.14 30.35
C ARG A 545 19.73 14.44 30.99
N ASP A 546 18.53 14.74 30.52
CA ASP A 546 17.28 14.17 31.02
C ASP A 546 16.16 14.25 29.98
N ILE A 547 15.08 13.50 30.23
CA ILE A 547 13.82 13.58 29.50
C ILE A 547 12.71 13.80 30.53
N VAL A 548 11.94 14.87 30.36
CA VAL A 548 10.85 15.23 31.26
C VAL A 548 9.53 15.06 30.51
N GLN A 549 8.63 14.24 31.05
CA GLN A 549 7.27 14.11 30.53
C GLN A 549 6.45 15.34 30.93
N LEU A 550 5.66 15.86 29.99
CA LEU A 550 4.80 17.02 30.18
C LEU A 550 3.34 16.57 30.25
N ASP A 551 2.49 17.36 30.92
CA ASP A 551 1.08 17.01 31.20
C ASP A 551 0.23 16.78 29.95
N ASN A 552 0.66 17.29 28.80
CA ASN A 552 -0.04 17.16 27.53
C ASN A 552 0.53 16.07 26.61
N GLY A 553 1.18 15.05 27.18
CA GLY A 553 1.66 13.86 26.44
C GLY A 553 2.98 14.06 25.69
N ALA A 554 3.48 15.29 25.60
CA ALA A 554 4.80 15.59 25.04
C ALA A 554 5.94 15.30 26.02
N VAL A 555 7.16 15.21 25.48
CA VAL A 555 8.39 15.11 26.26
C VAL A 555 9.31 16.28 25.97
N LEU A 556 9.97 16.79 27.00
CA LEU A 556 11.07 17.74 26.89
C LEU A 556 12.39 16.97 27.02
N VAL A 557 13.15 16.90 25.93
CA VAL A 557 14.48 16.29 25.89
C VAL A 557 15.51 17.38 26.10
N ARG A 558 16.35 17.26 27.13
CA ARG A 558 17.35 18.27 27.46
C ARG A 558 18.76 17.72 27.37
N GLY A 559 19.63 18.54 26.80
CA GLY A 559 21.04 18.25 26.64
C GLY A 559 21.90 18.83 27.76
N THR A 560 23.16 18.42 27.79
CA THR A 560 24.18 18.97 28.70
C THR A 560 24.77 20.29 28.18
N THR A 561 24.66 20.54 26.87
CA THR A 561 25.07 21.80 26.24
C THR A 561 24.02 22.89 26.46
N ILE A 562 24.47 24.12 26.76
CA ILE A 562 23.59 25.28 26.93
C ILE A 562 22.76 25.48 25.65
N GLY A 563 21.43 25.55 25.80
CA GLY A 563 20.49 25.72 24.68
C GLY A 563 20.09 24.44 23.95
N ALA A 564 20.73 23.29 24.22
CA ALA A 564 20.35 22.02 23.61
C ALA A 564 19.09 21.46 24.30
N ALA A 565 17.91 21.77 23.79
CA ALA A 565 16.66 21.19 24.27
C ALA A 565 15.63 21.13 23.14
N THR A 566 14.75 20.13 23.18
CA THR A 566 13.64 20.02 22.23
C THR A 566 12.40 19.46 22.90
N ARG A 567 11.24 19.94 22.47
CA ARG A 567 9.94 19.45 22.91
C ARG A 567 9.36 18.59 21.79
N VAL A 568 9.05 17.34 22.10
CA VAL A 568 8.54 16.37 21.12
C VAL A 568 7.18 15.86 21.57
N ASP A 569 6.18 16.02 20.71
CA ASP A 569 4.87 15.41 20.89
C ASP A 569 4.93 13.93 20.49
N LEU A 570 4.64 13.03 21.44
CA LEU A 570 4.74 11.59 21.23
C LEU A 570 3.57 11.04 20.38
N ASP A 571 2.48 11.79 20.26
CA ASP A 571 1.28 11.40 19.51
C ASP A 571 1.25 11.97 18.08
N ALA A 572 2.20 12.85 17.75
CA ALA A 572 2.29 13.45 16.44
C ALA A 572 2.57 12.41 15.32
N PRO A 573 1.98 12.59 14.12
CA PRO A 573 2.29 11.76 12.97
C PRO A 573 3.80 11.70 12.72
N THR A 574 4.32 10.49 12.62
CA THR A 574 5.76 10.25 12.59
C THR A 574 6.17 9.59 11.26
N PRO A 575 7.27 10.03 10.61
CA PRO A 575 7.81 9.32 9.46
C PRO A 575 8.17 7.87 9.78
N GLY A 576 8.38 7.04 8.76
CA GLY A 576 8.76 5.63 8.94
C GLY A 576 10.12 5.45 9.59
N PHE A 577 10.24 4.45 10.47
CA PHE A 577 11.46 4.15 11.24
C PHE A 577 12.73 4.01 10.38
N GLN A 578 12.60 3.34 9.24
CA GLN A 578 13.70 3.11 8.30
C GLN A 578 14.19 4.41 7.65
N ALA A 579 13.27 5.29 7.24
CA ALA A 579 13.61 6.57 6.62
C ALA A 579 14.35 7.50 7.61
N MET A 580 13.94 7.50 8.88
CA MET A 580 14.62 8.27 9.93
C MET A 580 15.99 7.69 10.29
N SER A 581 16.13 6.36 10.30
CA SER A 581 17.43 5.69 10.50
C SER A 581 18.43 6.09 9.41
N GLU A 582 18.00 6.08 8.15
CA GLU A 582 18.85 6.48 7.02
C GLU A 582 19.21 7.97 7.05
N HIS A 583 18.27 8.83 7.43
CA HIS A 583 18.52 10.26 7.58
C HIS A 583 19.61 10.52 8.61
N LEU A 584 19.52 9.92 9.79
CA LEU A 584 20.53 10.07 10.85
C LEU A 584 21.89 9.49 10.47
N SER A 585 21.92 8.35 9.77
CA SER A 585 23.16 7.78 9.23
C SER A 585 23.86 8.75 8.28
N ARG A 586 23.11 9.37 7.34
CA ARG A 586 23.65 10.36 6.39
C ARG A 586 24.18 11.60 7.10
N GLU A 587 23.42 12.13 8.05
CA GLU A 587 23.87 13.32 8.80
C GLU A 587 25.14 13.04 9.61
N SER A 588 25.23 11.88 10.27
CA SER A 588 26.39 11.49 11.05
C SER A 588 27.63 11.32 10.17
N ALA A 589 27.48 10.75 8.97
CA ALA A 589 28.57 10.66 8.00
C ALA A 589 29.04 12.05 7.52
N GLN A 590 28.11 12.96 7.19
CA GLN A 590 28.44 14.33 6.79
C GLN A 590 29.20 15.09 7.89
N ARG A 591 28.77 14.96 9.15
CA ARG A 591 29.46 15.59 10.29
C ARG A 591 30.87 15.06 10.49
N GLN A 592 31.08 13.76 10.35
CA GLN A 592 32.41 13.15 10.45
C GLN A 592 33.34 13.66 9.34
N GLN A 593 32.82 13.77 8.12
CA GLN A 593 33.58 14.31 6.99
C GLN A 593 33.98 15.78 7.22
N GLN A 594 33.03 16.61 7.67
CA GLN A 594 33.32 18.01 8.00
C GLN A 594 34.34 18.15 9.13
N ALA A 595 34.25 17.31 10.18
CA ALA A 595 35.21 17.30 11.27
C ALA A 595 36.62 16.91 10.79
N ALA A 596 36.72 15.88 9.95
CA ALA A 596 37.99 15.45 9.35
C ALA A 596 38.60 16.53 8.46
N GLU A 597 37.80 17.22 7.65
CA GLU A 597 38.25 18.34 6.81
C GLU A 597 38.73 19.53 7.65
N GLN A 598 38.05 19.85 8.75
CA GLN A 598 38.49 20.89 9.68
C GLN A 598 39.79 20.53 10.39
N GLU A 599 39.97 19.27 10.76
CA GLU A 599 41.18 18.77 11.39
C GLU A 599 42.36 18.76 10.43
N GLN A 600 42.16 18.34 9.18
CA GLN A 600 43.16 18.45 8.11
C GLN A 600 43.53 19.91 7.83
N ARG A 601 42.55 20.82 7.79
CA ARG A 601 42.81 22.27 7.66
C ARG A 601 43.60 22.82 8.83
N ARG A 602 43.34 22.36 10.06
CA ARG A 602 44.12 22.72 11.25
C ARG A 602 45.56 22.21 11.18
N GLN A 603 45.77 20.99 10.69
CA GLN A 603 47.11 20.41 10.53
C GLN A 603 47.92 21.05 9.39
N GLN A 604 47.25 21.63 8.38
CA GLN A 604 47.88 22.35 7.27
C GLN A 604 48.10 23.84 7.53
N GLN A 605 47.64 24.38 8.67
CA GLN A 605 48.00 25.74 9.09
C GLN A 605 49.43 25.74 9.65
N PRO A 606 50.35 26.58 9.13
CA PRO A 606 51.69 26.68 9.68
C PRO A 606 51.61 27.15 11.13
N VAL A 607 52.29 26.43 12.03
CA VAL A 607 52.53 26.91 13.40
C VAL A 607 53.39 28.15 13.29
N LEU A 608 52.79 29.33 13.40
CA LEU A 608 53.53 30.57 13.62
C LEU A 608 54.25 30.42 14.96
N GLN A 609 55.56 30.15 14.91
CA GLN A 609 56.41 30.22 16.09
C GLN A 609 56.28 31.64 16.67
N PRO A 610 56.07 31.80 17.99
CA PRO A 610 56.13 33.12 18.59
C PRO A 610 57.55 33.66 18.39
N ALA A 611 57.66 34.78 17.68
CA ALA A 611 58.91 35.52 17.56
C ALA A 611 59.38 35.92 18.96
N GLY A 612 60.59 35.50 19.32
CA GLY A 612 61.19 35.78 20.61
C GLY A 612 61.29 37.27 20.90
N GLN A 613 61.12 37.61 22.17
CA GLN A 613 61.71 38.79 22.80
C GLN A 613 62.94 38.36 23.59
#